data_AF-A0A7X7QCV8-F1
#
_entry.id   AF-A0A7X7QCV8-F1
#
_cell.length_a   1.000
_cell.length_b   1.000
_cell.length_c   1.000
_cell.angle_alpha   90.00
_cell.angle_beta   90.00
_cell.angle_gamma   90.00
#
_symmetry.space_group_name_H-M   'P 1'
#
loop_
_entity.id
_entity.type
_entity.pdbx_description
1 polymer ?
#
loop_
_entity_poly.entity_id
_entity_poly.type
_entity_poly.pdbx_seq_one_letter_code
_entity_poly.pdbx_strand_id
1 'polypeptide(L)'
;MTARERYCRALLFEQPDKVPFQPGHPRESTLAAWHEQGLPPDVDWNEHLHELLGIEPECTQPQVGLGVSFQMMPTFEEKVLEHRDGHYIVQDWMGAITEISDQYDYTYIRSAKDFVTRKWHRFPVEDRRDWEERIVWRYDPHSPGRFADDFAARCEALRARDYPLTITINGPFW
;
A
#
# COMPACT_ATOMS: atom_id res chain seq x y z
N MET A 1 -2.89 -14.37 -24.15
CA MET A 1 -3.27 -13.01 -23.73
C MET A 1 -2.27 -12.54 -22.68
N THR A 2 -1.82 -11.29 -22.75
CA THR A 2 -0.94 -10.72 -21.70
C THR A 2 -1.72 -10.45 -20.42
N ALA A 3 -1.03 -10.30 -19.28
CA ALA A 3 -1.66 -9.96 -18.00
C ALA A 3 -2.46 -8.65 -18.10
N ARG A 4 -1.89 -7.65 -18.79
CA ARG A 4 -2.54 -6.37 -19.07
C ARG A 4 -3.83 -6.52 -19.88
N GLU A 5 -3.78 -7.24 -20.99
CA GLU A 5 -4.96 -7.49 -21.83
C GLU A 5 -6.06 -8.22 -21.05
N ARG A 6 -5.67 -9.27 -20.29
CA ARG A 6 -6.59 -10.08 -19.49
C ARG A 6 -7.29 -9.24 -18.43
N TYR A 7 -6.53 -8.42 -17.70
CA TYR A 7 -7.07 -7.50 -16.70
C TYR A 7 -8.06 -6.49 -17.33
N CYS A 8 -7.69 -5.85 -18.45
CA CYS A 8 -8.58 -4.92 -19.14
C CYS A 8 -9.87 -5.60 -19.61
N ARG A 9 -9.79 -6.76 -20.25
CA ARG A 9 -10.97 -7.51 -20.71
C ARG A 9 -11.88 -7.93 -19.56
N ALA A 10 -11.31 -8.37 -18.44
CA ALA A 10 -12.08 -8.71 -17.25
C ALA A 10 -12.87 -7.51 -16.70
N LEU A 11 -12.22 -6.34 -16.58
CA LEU A 11 -12.88 -5.11 -16.10
C LEU A 11 -13.91 -4.53 -17.07
N LEU A 12 -13.73 -4.76 -18.37
CA LEU A 12 -14.65 -4.33 -19.43
C LEU A 12 -15.78 -5.34 -19.69
N PHE A 13 -15.89 -6.39 -18.87
CA PHE A 13 -16.88 -7.46 -19.03
C PHE A 13 -16.83 -8.15 -20.41
N GLU A 14 -15.64 -8.26 -20.97
CA GLU A 14 -15.38 -9.02 -22.20
C GLU A 14 -15.04 -10.49 -21.90
N GLN A 15 -14.44 -11.20 -22.87
CA GLN A 15 -14.01 -12.59 -22.72
C GLN A 15 -12.48 -12.68 -22.52
N PRO A 16 -11.99 -12.64 -21.27
CA PRO A 16 -10.60 -13.00 -20.97
C PRO A 16 -10.38 -14.51 -21.14
N ASP A 17 -9.14 -14.94 -21.36
CA ASP A 17 -8.77 -16.36 -21.48
C ASP A 17 -8.75 -17.10 -20.13
N LYS A 18 -8.57 -16.38 -19.01
CA LYS A 18 -8.80 -16.84 -17.63
C LYS A 18 -9.11 -15.66 -16.71
N VAL A 19 -9.67 -15.93 -15.53
CA VAL A 19 -9.91 -14.89 -14.51
C VAL A 19 -8.55 -14.43 -13.93
N PRO A 20 -8.26 -13.11 -13.87
CA PRO A 20 -7.08 -12.61 -13.17
C PRO A 20 -7.08 -13.04 -11.70
N PHE A 21 -5.96 -13.56 -11.21
CA PHE A 21 -5.83 -14.04 -9.84
C PHE A 21 -4.81 -13.18 -9.08
N GLN A 22 -5.28 -12.34 -8.16
CA GLN A 22 -4.45 -11.47 -7.33
C GLN A 22 -5.10 -11.35 -5.94
N PRO A 23 -4.90 -12.33 -5.04
CA PRO A 23 -5.58 -12.39 -3.74
C PRO A 23 -5.09 -11.35 -2.71
N GLY A 24 -4.07 -10.55 -3.05
CA GLY A 24 -3.42 -9.60 -2.14
C GLY A 24 -2.32 -10.25 -1.31
N HIS A 25 -1.79 -9.51 -0.33
CA HIS A 25 -0.78 -10.01 0.60
C HIS A 25 -1.41 -10.28 1.98
N PRO A 26 -0.99 -11.35 2.69
CA PRO A 26 -1.48 -11.61 4.03
C PRO A 26 -1.00 -10.55 5.02
N ARG A 27 -1.73 -10.40 6.13
CA ARG A 27 -1.21 -9.74 7.34
C ARG A 27 -0.13 -10.59 7.98
N GLU A 28 0.74 -9.98 8.77
CA GLU A 28 1.80 -10.68 9.50
C GLU A 28 1.22 -11.78 10.41
N SER A 29 0.21 -11.46 11.22
CA SER A 29 -0.49 -12.45 12.07
C SER A 29 -1.16 -13.57 11.28
N THR A 30 -1.66 -13.28 10.08
CA THR A 30 -2.27 -14.28 9.19
C THR A 30 -1.23 -15.24 8.64
N LEU A 31 -0.10 -14.71 8.16
CA LEU A 31 1.00 -15.52 7.64
C LEU A 31 1.61 -16.39 8.74
N ALA A 32 1.79 -15.85 9.95
CA ALA A 32 2.24 -16.61 11.12
C ALA A 32 1.28 -17.78 11.43
N ALA A 33 -0.03 -17.53 11.44
CA ALA A 33 -1.03 -18.57 11.66
C ALA A 33 -1.01 -19.64 10.56
N TRP A 34 -0.79 -19.27 9.30
CA TRP A 34 -0.67 -20.24 8.21
C TRP A 34 0.53 -21.17 8.40
N HIS A 35 1.67 -20.66 8.87
CA HIS A 35 2.82 -21.51 9.18
C HIS A 35 2.53 -22.52 10.29
N GLU A 36 1.80 -22.12 11.33
CA GLU A 36 1.35 -23.05 12.39
C GLU A 36 0.33 -24.09 11.88
N GLN A 37 -0.43 -23.74 10.84
CA GLN A 37 -1.49 -24.57 10.26
C GLN A 37 -1.01 -25.47 9.10
N GLY A 38 0.27 -25.40 8.73
CA GLY A 38 0.87 -26.32 7.77
C GLY A 38 1.54 -25.68 6.55
N LEU A 39 1.60 -24.34 6.45
CA LEU A 39 2.44 -23.69 5.44
C LEU A 39 3.92 -23.88 5.79
N PRO A 40 4.75 -24.50 4.93
CA PRO A 40 6.16 -24.72 5.22
C PRO A 40 6.90 -23.39 5.51
N PRO A 41 7.81 -23.34 6.51
CA PRO A 41 8.45 -22.10 6.97
C PRO A 41 9.39 -21.46 5.93
N ASP A 42 9.96 -22.27 5.03
CA ASP A 42 10.99 -21.84 4.07
C ASP A 42 10.43 -21.64 2.65
N VAL A 43 9.10 -21.54 2.50
CA VAL A 43 8.42 -21.40 1.20
C VAL A 43 7.61 -20.10 1.18
N ASP A 44 7.65 -19.40 0.04
CA ASP A 44 6.77 -18.26 -0.17
C ASP A 44 5.30 -18.70 -0.23
N TRP A 45 4.43 -18.02 0.52
CA TRP A 45 3.02 -18.40 0.64
C TRP A 45 2.29 -18.41 -0.72
N ASN A 46 2.67 -17.51 -1.65
CA ASN A 46 2.00 -17.36 -2.93
C ASN A 46 2.43 -18.49 -3.87
N GLU A 47 3.72 -18.82 -3.89
CA GLU A 47 4.25 -19.97 -4.62
C GLU A 47 3.60 -21.27 -4.14
N HIS A 48 3.51 -21.47 -2.82
CA HIS A 48 2.86 -22.66 -2.24
C HIS A 48 1.37 -22.75 -2.60
N LEU A 49 0.65 -21.63 -2.55
CA LEU A 49 -0.76 -21.55 -2.95
C LEU A 49 -0.94 -21.96 -4.42
N HIS A 50 -0.06 -21.48 -5.30
CA HIS A 50 -0.10 -21.80 -6.72
C HIS A 50 0.16 -23.29 -6.98
N GLU A 51 1.19 -23.86 -6.33
CA GLU A 51 1.50 -25.28 -6.43
C GLU A 51 0.33 -26.15 -5.94
N LEU A 52 -0.20 -25.85 -4.75
CA LEU A 52 -1.28 -26.61 -4.12
C LEU A 52 -2.55 -26.63 -4.97
N LEU A 53 -2.88 -25.52 -5.61
CA LEU A 53 -4.08 -25.38 -6.44
C LEU A 53 -3.85 -25.74 -7.91
N GLY A 54 -2.61 -26.07 -8.31
CA GLY A 54 -2.25 -26.29 -9.71
C GLY A 54 -2.43 -25.06 -10.59
N ILE A 55 -2.22 -23.86 -10.02
CA ILE A 55 -2.34 -22.58 -10.73
C ILE A 55 -0.97 -22.22 -11.31
N GLU A 56 -0.87 -22.17 -12.63
CA GLU A 56 0.32 -21.66 -13.31
C GLU A 56 0.51 -20.15 -13.03
N PRO A 57 1.66 -19.74 -12.44
CA PRO A 57 1.96 -18.33 -12.22
C PRO A 57 1.94 -17.53 -13.52
N GLU A 58 1.51 -16.28 -13.42
CA GLU A 58 1.48 -15.38 -14.57
C GLU A 58 2.88 -14.83 -14.85
N CYS A 59 3.51 -15.30 -15.93
CA CYS A 59 4.79 -14.74 -16.38
C CYS A 59 4.58 -13.36 -17.01
N THR A 60 5.29 -12.35 -16.50
CA THR A 60 5.27 -10.97 -17.00
C THR A 60 6.69 -10.45 -17.14
N GLN A 61 6.86 -9.33 -17.84
CA GLN A 61 8.10 -8.55 -17.75
C GLN A 61 8.36 -8.11 -16.30
N PRO A 62 9.63 -7.83 -15.93
CA PRO A 62 9.94 -7.28 -14.61
C PRO A 62 9.09 -6.05 -14.31
N GLN A 63 8.42 -6.06 -13.15
CA GLN A 63 7.53 -4.96 -12.79
C GLN A 63 8.31 -3.72 -12.37
N VAL A 64 8.08 -2.63 -13.10
CA VAL A 64 8.60 -1.30 -12.81
C VAL A 64 7.50 -0.45 -12.18
N GLY A 65 7.74 0.05 -10.97
CA GLY A 65 6.88 1.07 -10.35
C GLY A 65 7.20 2.47 -10.89
N LEU A 66 6.20 3.35 -10.95
CA LEU A 66 6.36 4.71 -11.48
C LEU A 66 7.33 5.57 -10.65
N GLY A 67 7.53 5.27 -9.36
CA GLY A 67 8.47 5.98 -8.49
C GLY A 67 8.04 7.41 -8.16
N VAL A 68 6.75 7.75 -8.35
CA VAL A 68 6.19 9.05 -7.99
C VAL A 68 5.64 8.98 -6.58
N SER A 69 6.02 9.93 -5.74
CA SER A 69 5.43 10.09 -4.41
C SER A 69 4.09 10.79 -4.52
N PHE A 70 3.04 10.16 -3.99
CA PHE A 70 1.71 10.77 -3.80
C PHE A 70 1.43 11.11 -2.33
N GLN A 71 2.46 11.01 -1.49
CA GLN A 71 2.40 11.41 -0.09
C GLN A 71 2.62 12.92 0.05
N MET A 72 2.25 13.47 1.20
CA MET A 72 2.60 14.84 1.55
C MET A 72 4.11 14.97 1.78
N MET A 73 4.71 16.06 1.30
CA MET A 73 6.14 16.35 1.41
C MET A 73 6.37 17.77 1.93
N PRO A 74 7.03 17.96 3.09
CA PRO A 74 7.42 16.92 4.04
C PRO A 74 6.20 16.27 4.69
N THR A 75 6.40 15.11 5.30
CA THR A 75 5.42 14.49 6.21
C THR A 75 5.39 15.23 7.55
N PHE A 76 4.44 14.89 8.41
CA PHE A 76 4.51 15.25 9.83
C PHE A 76 5.52 14.34 10.54
N GLU A 77 6.06 14.82 11.66
CA GLU A 77 6.86 14.00 12.56
C GLU A 77 5.96 12.92 13.19
N GLU A 78 6.36 11.66 13.04
CA GLU A 78 5.74 10.56 13.76
C GLU A 78 6.24 10.53 15.20
N LYS A 79 5.33 10.50 16.17
CA LYS A 79 5.72 10.41 17.59
C LYS A 79 4.61 9.86 18.47
N VAL A 80 5.03 9.24 19.57
CA VAL A 80 4.15 8.89 20.68
C VAL A 80 3.92 10.14 21.52
N LEU A 81 2.67 10.52 21.69
CA LEU A 81 2.24 11.65 22.53
C LEU A 81 1.96 11.19 23.96
N GLU A 82 1.42 9.97 24.10
CA GLU A 82 1.06 9.39 25.38
C GLU A 82 1.05 7.85 25.30
N HIS A 83 1.35 7.19 26.41
CA HIS A 83 1.14 5.75 26.60
C HIS A 83 0.34 5.56 27.89
N ARG A 84 -0.87 5.00 27.77
CA ARG A 84 -1.75 4.72 28.92
C ARG A 84 -2.67 3.55 28.61
N ASP A 85 -3.06 2.82 29.65
CA ASP A 85 -4.11 1.79 29.58
C ASP A 85 -3.95 0.76 28.44
N GLY A 86 -2.71 0.35 28.14
CA GLY A 86 -2.43 -0.62 27.06
C GLY A 86 -2.48 -0.03 25.64
N HIS A 87 -2.43 1.30 25.51
CA HIS A 87 -2.57 2.00 24.24
C HIS A 87 -1.56 3.13 24.07
N TYR A 88 -1.09 3.30 22.84
CA TYR A 88 -0.36 4.49 22.42
C TYR A 88 -1.31 5.50 21.79
N ILE A 89 -1.17 6.77 22.19
CA ILE A 89 -1.70 7.91 21.43
C ILE A 89 -0.54 8.47 20.63
N VAL A 90 -0.65 8.47 19.31
CA VAL A 90 0.42 8.81 18.39
C VAL A 90 -0.02 9.94 17.45
N GLN A 91 0.93 10.77 17.06
CA GLN A 91 0.81 11.56 15.83
C GLN A 91 1.43 10.74 14.69
N ASP A 92 0.67 10.52 13.63
CA ASP A 92 1.14 9.77 12.46
C ASP A 92 1.86 10.65 11.43
N TRP A 93 2.39 10.03 10.37
CA TRP A 93 3.10 10.73 9.30
C TRP A 93 2.20 11.69 8.51
N MET A 94 0.88 11.50 8.56
CA MET A 94 -0.11 12.39 7.96
C MET A 94 -0.50 13.54 8.89
N GLY A 95 -0.12 13.50 10.16
CA GLY A 95 -0.43 14.51 11.18
C GLY A 95 -1.69 14.22 11.99
N ALA A 96 -2.32 13.06 11.81
CA ALA A 96 -3.49 12.67 12.58
C ALA A 96 -3.10 12.13 13.96
N ILE A 97 -3.98 12.37 14.94
CA ILE A 97 -3.85 11.91 16.32
C ILE A 97 -4.68 10.65 16.47
N THR A 98 -4.01 9.53 16.71
CA THR A 98 -4.59 8.19 16.63
C THR A 98 -4.21 7.37 17.85
N GLU A 99 -5.15 6.59 18.35
CA GLU A 99 -4.94 5.62 19.41
C GLU A 99 -4.89 4.20 18.84
N ILE A 100 -3.86 3.46 19.22
CA ILE A 100 -3.63 2.06 18.82
C ILE A 100 -3.23 1.25 20.06
N SER A 101 -3.45 -0.06 20.02
CA SER A 101 -2.93 -0.96 21.06
C SER A 101 -1.40 -0.89 21.12
N ASP A 102 -0.85 -0.93 22.34
CA ASP A 102 0.60 -0.93 22.57
C ASP A 102 1.32 -2.24 22.20
N GLN A 103 0.56 -3.22 21.71
CA GLN A 103 1.09 -4.41 21.03
C GLN A 103 1.75 -4.06 19.69
N TYR A 104 1.44 -2.89 19.13
CA TYR A 104 1.99 -2.38 17.89
C TYR A 104 2.74 -1.07 18.13
N ASP A 105 3.82 -0.84 17.39
CA ASP A 105 4.44 0.47 17.31
C ASP A 105 3.80 1.35 16.22
N TYR A 106 4.12 2.65 16.22
CA TYR A 106 3.57 3.61 15.25
C TYR A 106 3.96 3.32 13.78
N THR A 107 4.89 2.41 13.49
CA THR A 107 5.19 2.03 12.10
C THR A 107 4.09 1.16 11.49
N TYR A 108 3.26 0.52 12.32
CA TYR A 108 2.11 -0.30 11.90
C TYR A 108 0.94 0.53 11.37
N ILE A 109 0.98 1.85 11.51
CA ILE A 109 0.01 2.76 10.89
C ILE A 109 0.49 3.37 9.58
N ARG A 110 1.74 3.12 9.15
CA ARG A 110 2.27 3.55 7.84
C ARG A 110 1.70 2.74 6.67
N SER A 111 1.34 1.50 6.95
CA SER A 111 0.82 0.54 5.98
C SER A 111 0.02 -0.53 6.70
N ALA A 112 -0.78 -1.28 5.97
CA ALA A 112 -1.64 -2.30 6.56
C ALA A 112 -0.84 -3.61 6.80
N LYS A 113 0.13 -3.57 7.70
CA LYS A 113 0.98 -4.74 8.07
C LYS A 113 0.18 -5.80 8.81
N ASP A 114 -0.67 -5.36 9.74
CA ASP A 114 -1.49 -6.23 10.58
C ASP A 114 -2.88 -5.61 10.91
N PHE A 115 -3.66 -6.29 11.74
CA PHE A 115 -5.01 -5.89 12.18
C PHE A 115 -4.99 -4.81 13.26
N VAL A 116 -4.44 -3.66 12.92
CA VAL A 116 -4.34 -2.51 13.83
C VAL A 116 -5.67 -1.78 13.87
N THR A 117 -6.45 -2.00 14.93
CA THR A 117 -7.65 -1.19 15.16
C THR A 117 -7.23 0.21 15.58
N ARG A 118 -7.74 1.22 14.88
CA ARG A 118 -7.40 2.64 15.08
C ARG A 118 -8.59 3.37 15.65
N LYS A 119 -8.37 4.16 16.68
CA LYS A 119 -9.32 5.17 17.16
C LYS A 119 -8.78 6.56 16.85
N TRP A 120 -9.45 7.26 15.95
CA TRP A 120 -9.05 8.59 15.51
C TRP A 120 -9.55 9.63 16.52
N HIS A 121 -8.64 10.41 17.08
CA HIS A 121 -8.96 11.50 18.00
C HIS A 121 -9.06 12.84 17.29
N ARG A 122 -8.17 13.08 16.32
CA ARG A 122 -8.10 14.36 15.62
C ARG A 122 -7.40 14.21 14.28
N PHE A 123 -7.81 15.00 13.29
CA PHE A 123 -7.14 15.11 12.00
C PHE A 123 -6.46 16.47 11.88
N PRO A 124 -5.41 16.61 11.05
CA PRO A 124 -4.73 17.88 10.83
C PRO A 124 -5.57 18.86 9.98
N VAL A 125 -6.67 18.38 9.39
CA VAL A 125 -7.67 19.15 8.63
C VAL A 125 -9.02 18.97 9.28
N GLU A 126 -9.48 19.99 10.00
CA GLU A 126 -10.82 20.03 10.60
C GLU A 126 -11.73 20.99 9.81
N ASP A 127 -11.12 21.98 9.13
CA ASP A 127 -11.81 22.90 8.24
C ASP A 127 -11.03 23.21 6.95
N ARG A 128 -11.64 24.04 6.10
CA ARG A 128 -11.05 24.45 4.82
C ARG A 128 -9.75 25.23 5.00
N ARG A 129 -9.65 26.01 6.07
CA ARG A 129 -8.50 26.86 6.34
C ARG A 129 -7.29 26.01 6.76
N ASP A 130 -7.49 24.97 7.55
CA ASP A 130 -6.44 24.01 7.87
C ASP A 130 -5.83 23.39 6.60
N TRP A 131 -6.67 23.01 5.62
CA TRP A 131 -6.21 22.50 4.33
C TRP A 131 -5.33 23.52 3.59
N GLU A 132 -5.83 24.75 3.45
CA GLU A 132 -5.17 25.81 2.69
C GLU A 132 -3.86 26.29 3.35
N GLU A 133 -3.82 26.37 4.68
CA GLU A 133 -2.67 26.90 5.41
C GLU A 133 -1.62 25.82 5.74
N ARG A 134 -2.04 24.56 6.00
CA ARG A 134 -1.13 23.54 6.58
C ARG A 134 -0.82 22.37 5.66
N ILE A 135 -1.68 22.07 4.68
CA ILE A 135 -1.61 20.81 3.95
C ILE A 135 -1.35 20.98 2.45
N VAL A 136 -2.07 21.87 1.77
CA VAL A 136 -2.07 21.93 0.30
C VAL A 136 -0.67 22.09 -0.30
N TRP A 137 0.18 22.91 0.32
CA TRP A 137 1.53 23.16 -0.16
C TRP A 137 2.44 21.93 -0.06
N ARG A 138 2.13 20.97 0.83
CA ARG A 138 2.87 19.70 0.93
C ARG A 138 2.65 18.79 -0.27
N TYR A 139 1.64 19.07 -1.08
CA TYR A 139 1.30 18.34 -2.29
C TYR A 139 1.73 19.07 -3.57
N ASP A 140 2.68 20.02 -3.50
CA ASP A 140 3.24 20.65 -4.71
C ASP A 140 3.88 19.58 -5.63
N PRO A 141 3.39 19.41 -6.87
CA PRO A 141 3.95 18.44 -7.81
C PRO A 141 5.40 18.75 -8.24
N HIS A 142 5.89 19.97 -7.98
CA HIS A 142 7.24 20.40 -8.32
C HIS A 142 8.24 20.26 -7.16
N SER A 143 7.79 19.79 -5.98
CA SER A 143 8.67 19.53 -4.85
C SER A 143 9.82 18.57 -5.22
N PRO A 144 11.08 18.89 -4.90
CA PRO A 144 12.19 17.97 -5.08
C PRO A 144 11.93 16.62 -4.42
N GLY A 145 12.23 15.53 -5.13
CA GLY A 145 11.96 14.15 -4.67
C GLY A 145 10.54 13.64 -4.97
N ARG A 146 9.66 14.43 -5.60
CA ARG A 146 8.32 13.98 -6.03
C ARG A 146 8.41 12.88 -7.09
N PHE A 147 9.37 13.01 -7.99
CA PHE A 147 9.70 12.04 -9.02
C PHE A 147 11.05 11.41 -8.67
N ALA A 148 11.19 10.10 -8.85
CA ALA A 148 12.48 9.43 -8.77
C ALA A 148 13.46 9.97 -9.82
N ASP A 149 14.76 9.93 -9.54
CA ASP A 149 15.81 10.43 -10.44
C ASP A 149 15.79 9.76 -11.83
N ASP A 150 15.34 8.49 -11.88
CA ASP A 150 15.22 7.66 -13.08
C ASP A 150 13.79 7.68 -13.68
N PHE A 151 12.94 8.63 -13.30
CA PHE A 151 11.52 8.68 -13.70
C PHE A 151 11.28 8.57 -15.21
N ALA A 152 12.11 9.25 -16.03
CA ALA A 152 11.99 9.17 -17.48
C ALA A 152 12.28 7.75 -18.00
N ALA A 153 13.29 7.07 -17.46
CA ALA A 153 13.61 5.69 -17.84
C ALA A 153 12.49 4.72 -17.42
N ARG A 154 11.89 4.92 -16.24
CA ARG A 154 10.70 4.16 -15.80
C ARG A 154 9.53 4.35 -16.76
N CYS A 155 9.27 5.59 -17.19
CA CYS A 155 8.22 5.88 -18.17
C CYS A 155 8.43 5.15 -19.50
N GLU A 156 9.67 5.11 -20.01
CA GLU A 156 9.99 4.38 -21.24
C GLU A 156 9.77 2.87 -21.08
N ALA A 157 10.25 2.27 -19.98
CA ALA A 157 10.02 0.86 -19.69
C ALA A 157 8.51 0.52 -19.61
N LEU A 158 7.73 1.40 -18.99
CA LEU A 158 6.29 1.21 -18.79
C LEU A 158 5.45 1.29 -20.07
N ARG A 159 5.96 1.85 -21.17
CA ARG A 159 5.24 1.92 -22.45
C ARG A 159 5.07 0.55 -23.10
N ALA A 160 6.03 -0.36 -22.91
CA ALA A 160 6.06 -1.69 -23.54
C ALA A 160 5.63 -2.84 -22.60
N ARG A 161 5.12 -2.51 -21.40
CA ARG A 161 4.75 -3.48 -20.37
C ARG A 161 3.62 -4.42 -20.80
N ASP A 162 3.65 -5.64 -20.29
CA ASP A 162 2.63 -6.67 -20.47
C ASP A 162 1.76 -6.89 -19.22
N TYR A 163 1.92 -6.07 -18.19
CA TYR A 163 1.18 -6.13 -16.91
C TYR A 163 0.41 -4.81 -16.60
N PRO A 164 -0.62 -4.83 -15.73
CA PRO A 164 -1.30 -3.62 -15.27
C PRO A 164 -0.36 -2.71 -14.48
N LEU A 165 -0.40 -1.40 -14.76
CA LEU A 165 0.33 -0.43 -13.94
C LEU A 165 -0.59 0.06 -12.82
N THR A 166 -0.14 -0.08 -11.58
CA THR A 166 -0.85 0.41 -10.40
C THR A 166 -0.19 1.67 -9.88
N ILE A 167 -1.01 2.67 -9.55
CA ILE A 167 -0.61 3.84 -8.76
C ILE A 167 -1.47 3.90 -7.51
N THR A 168 -0.87 4.28 -6.39
CA THR A 168 -1.58 4.44 -5.11
C THR A 168 -1.69 5.92 -4.81
N ILE A 169 -2.91 6.39 -4.61
CA ILE A 169 -3.22 7.76 -4.21
C ILE A 169 -3.89 7.68 -2.85
N ASN A 170 -3.42 8.47 -1.88
CA ASN A 170 -4.05 8.53 -0.57
C ASN A 170 -5.49 9.05 -0.71
N GLY A 171 -6.45 8.20 -0.38
CA GLY A 171 -7.87 8.52 -0.39
C GLY A 171 -8.43 8.70 1.02
N PRO A 172 -9.70 9.11 1.15
CA PRO A 172 -10.35 9.31 2.46
C PRO A 172 -10.51 8.03 3.30
N PHE A 173 -10.30 6.84 2.70
CA PHE A 173 -10.44 5.53 3.35
C PHE A 173 -9.15 4.71 3.31
N TRP A 174 -8.00 5.37 3.27
CA TRP A 174 -6.69 4.70 3.24
C TRP A 174 -6.19 4.34 4.65
#